data_AF-A0A1C5YJR9-F1
#
_entry.id   AF-A0A1C5YJR9-F1
#
_cell.length_a   1.000
_cell.length_b   1.000
_cell.length_c   1.000
_cell.angle_alpha   90.00
_cell.angle_beta   90.00
_cell.angle_gamma   90.00
#
_symmetry.space_group_name_H-M   'P 1'
#
loop_
_entity.id
_entity.type
_entity.pdbx_description
1 polymer ?
#
loop_
_entity_poly.entity_id
_entity_poly.type
_entity_poly.pdbx_seq_one_letter_code
_entity_poly.pdbx_strand_id
1 'polypeptide(L)'
;MEGSITGIVFDLEKFAVVDGPGVRTAIFLKGCPLQCIWCHNPESQEPKPQSLYSPNLCIRCGACIRACGRDALSMGTEGIVKDSGRCRHELLCAEACPAGAMKRSGKTMTAEAVYREAAKNKNFYRNSNGGVTASGGEPLMQWKFVKEIFRLCRTDGIHTALDTCGFAKTSHLQEVLAYTDLVMYDLKAMDSSLHKKFTGVPNEKILENLKVVAESGVPYLIRIPLIPHYNATLANITATGEFLRGLRKPVHIELLPYHNMAKAKYDWIKGFYDLNDLECLTDEEISQFGTLLEHMGFPVQIGG
;
A
#
# COMPACT_ATOMS: atom_id res chain seq x y z
N MET A 1 -28.81 14.22 9.78
CA MET A 1 -28.11 13.53 8.68
C MET A 1 -26.63 13.66 8.95
N GLU A 2 -25.98 12.60 9.44
CA GLU A 2 -24.51 12.58 9.51
C GLU A 2 -23.96 12.78 8.10
N GLY A 3 -22.94 13.63 7.96
CA GLY A 3 -22.30 13.86 6.67
C GLY A 3 -21.71 12.57 6.10
N SER A 4 -21.74 12.42 4.77
CA SER A 4 -21.17 11.25 4.08
C SER A 4 -19.71 11.03 4.48
N ILE A 5 -19.33 9.80 4.82
CA ILE A 5 -17.95 9.46 5.21
C ILE A 5 -17.06 9.56 3.97
N THR A 6 -16.02 10.38 4.04
CA THR A 6 -15.07 10.60 2.92
C THR A 6 -13.68 10.09 3.23
N GLY A 7 -12.95 9.73 2.17
CA GLY A 7 -11.54 9.36 2.20
C GLY A 7 -10.83 9.85 0.95
N ILE A 8 -9.50 9.75 0.93
CA ILE A 8 -8.65 10.16 -0.19
C ILE A 8 -8.11 8.90 -0.86
N VAL A 9 -8.59 8.67 -2.07
CA VAL A 9 -8.27 7.51 -2.92
C VAL A 9 -7.35 8.00 -4.04
N PHE A 10 -6.22 7.33 -4.26
CA PHE A 10 -5.32 7.68 -5.37
C PHE A 10 -5.46 6.76 -6.57
N ASP A 11 -5.95 5.54 -6.37
CA ASP A 11 -6.33 4.66 -7.46
C ASP A 11 -7.49 3.73 -7.07
N LEU A 12 -8.24 3.31 -8.09
CA LEU A 12 -9.27 2.28 -8.00
C LEU A 12 -8.96 1.26 -9.09
N GLU A 13 -8.09 0.31 -8.76
CA GLU A 13 -7.66 -0.69 -9.70
C GLU A 13 -8.75 -1.76 -9.86
N LYS A 14 -9.20 -1.95 -11.09
CA LYS A 14 -10.21 -2.95 -11.42
C LYS A 14 -9.52 -4.16 -12.00
N PHE A 15 -10.09 -5.34 -11.71
CA PHE A 15 -9.56 -6.61 -12.19
C PHE A 15 -8.16 -6.94 -11.66
N ALA A 16 -7.85 -6.43 -10.46
CA ALA A 16 -6.63 -6.77 -9.74
C ALA A 16 -6.62 -8.26 -9.41
N VAL A 17 -5.47 -8.92 -9.63
CA VAL A 17 -5.28 -10.37 -9.38
C VAL A 17 -4.20 -10.67 -8.35
N VAL A 18 -3.40 -9.67 -7.95
CA VAL A 18 -2.31 -9.79 -6.96
C VAL A 18 -2.64 -9.13 -5.61
N ASP A 19 -3.85 -8.57 -5.48
CA ASP A 19 -4.34 -7.86 -4.29
C ASP A 19 -5.27 -8.74 -3.45
N GLY A 20 -5.05 -10.05 -3.47
CA GLY A 20 -5.82 -11.07 -2.76
C GLY A 20 -6.51 -12.06 -3.71
N PRO A 21 -7.29 -13.01 -3.16
CA PRO A 21 -7.85 -14.11 -3.95
C PRO A 21 -8.88 -13.61 -4.97
N GLY A 22 -8.84 -14.24 -6.15
CA GLY A 22 -9.76 -13.96 -7.25
C GLY A 22 -9.55 -12.59 -7.89
N VAL A 23 -10.49 -12.20 -8.74
CA VAL A 23 -10.53 -10.89 -9.39
C VAL A 23 -11.09 -9.86 -8.41
N ARG A 24 -10.36 -8.78 -8.20
CA ARG A 24 -10.73 -7.78 -7.18
C ARG A 24 -10.81 -6.37 -7.73
N THR A 25 -11.51 -5.50 -7.00
CA THR A 25 -11.25 -4.06 -7.06
C THR A 25 -10.41 -3.66 -5.86
N ALA A 26 -9.19 -3.24 -6.12
CA ALA A 26 -8.27 -2.75 -5.10
C ALA A 26 -8.40 -1.22 -4.97
N ILE A 27 -8.66 -0.77 -3.75
CA ILE A 27 -8.86 0.62 -3.38
C ILE A 27 -7.58 1.13 -2.77
N PHE A 28 -6.83 1.92 -3.55
CA PHE A 28 -5.54 2.43 -3.16
C PHE A 28 -5.69 3.79 -2.45
N LEU A 29 -5.44 3.79 -1.15
CA LEU A 29 -5.68 4.94 -0.26
C LEU A 29 -4.42 5.77 -0.02
N LYS A 30 -4.59 7.09 0.15
CA LYS A 30 -3.51 7.99 0.59
C LYS A 30 -3.26 7.89 2.09
N GLY A 31 -2.05 8.26 2.50
CA GLY A 31 -1.52 8.21 3.85
C GLY A 31 -0.91 6.86 4.17
N CYS A 32 0.36 6.85 4.59
CA CYS A 32 1.00 5.69 5.20
C CYS A 32 1.88 6.18 6.36
N PRO A 33 1.83 5.57 7.55
CA PRO A 33 2.70 5.95 8.66
C PRO A 33 4.13 5.44 8.46
N LEU A 34 4.34 4.52 7.51
CA LEU A 34 5.66 4.00 7.14
C LEU A 34 6.23 4.79 5.95
N GLN A 35 7.55 4.85 5.89
CA GLN A 35 8.37 5.36 4.81
C GLN A 35 9.34 4.29 4.32
N CYS A 36 8.80 3.11 3.95
CA CYS A 36 9.62 2.00 3.46
C CYS A 36 10.50 2.46 2.30
N ILE A 37 11.81 2.20 2.38
CA ILE A 37 12.76 2.58 1.31
C ILE A 37 12.51 1.83 -0.01
N TRP A 38 11.74 0.74 0.02
CA TRP A 38 11.28 -0.04 -1.14
C TRP A 38 9.80 0.16 -1.47
N CYS A 39 9.14 1.21 -0.93
CA CYS A 39 7.69 1.39 -1.11
C CYS A 39 7.31 1.41 -2.60
N HIS A 40 6.44 0.50 -3.05
CA HIS A 40 5.98 0.46 -4.46
C HIS A 40 5.04 1.60 -4.84
N ASN A 41 4.45 2.27 -3.84
CA ASN A 41 3.49 3.37 -4.02
C ASN A 41 3.94 4.59 -3.21
N PRO A 42 5.10 5.21 -3.49
CA PRO A 42 5.58 6.37 -2.73
C PRO A 42 4.60 7.55 -2.74
N GLU A 43 3.72 7.64 -3.73
CA GLU A 43 2.62 8.61 -3.82
C GLU A 43 1.55 8.45 -2.74
N SER A 44 1.50 7.29 -2.08
CA SER A 44 0.59 7.00 -0.98
C SER A 44 1.09 7.53 0.37
N GLN A 45 2.37 7.85 0.52
CA GLN A 45 2.94 8.28 1.81
C GLN A 45 2.35 9.60 2.30
N GLU A 46 2.18 10.58 1.40
CA GLU A 46 1.51 11.84 1.72
C GLU A 46 -0.01 11.61 1.90
N PRO A 47 -0.59 11.92 3.08
CA PRO A 47 -2.02 11.75 3.32
C PRO A 47 -2.89 12.68 2.47
N LYS A 48 -2.34 13.80 1.98
CA LYS A 48 -3.07 14.76 1.14
C LYS A 48 -2.96 14.43 -0.35
N PRO A 49 -3.89 14.94 -1.18
CA PRO A 49 -3.69 14.99 -2.61
C PRO A 49 -2.38 15.71 -2.95
N GLN A 50 -1.61 15.17 -3.90
CA GLN A 50 -0.35 15.77 -4.34
C GLN A 50 -0.21 15.74 -5.87
N SER A 51 0.63 16.62 -6.41
CA SER A 51 1.01 16.58 -7.83
C SER A 51 2.20 15.65 -8.02
N LEU A 52 2.07 14.69 -8.94
CA LEU A 52 3.17 13.88 -9.46
C LEU A 52 3.73 14.54 -10.73
N TYR A 53 5.04 14.49 -10.93
CA TYR A 53 5.68 15.09 -12.11
C TYR A 53 6.39 14.03 -12.96
N SER A 54 5.94 13.82 -14.19
CA SER A 54 6.58 12.91 -15.14
C SER A 54 7.43 13.69 -16.14
N PRO A 55 8.77 13.70 -16.01
CA PRO A 55 9.64 14.51 -16.88
C PRO A 55 9.53 14.11 -18.35
N ASN A 56 9.35 12.82 -18.64
CA ASN A 56 9.24 12.30 -20.00
C ASN A 56 8.01 12.82 -20.79
N LEU A 57 6.99 13.33 -20.10
CA LEU A 57 5.80 13.93 -20.73
C LEU A 57 5.90 15.46 -20.83
N CYS A 58 6.93 16.07 -20.22
CA CYS A 58 7.00 17.52 -20.06
C CYS A 58 7.45 18.21 -21.36
N ILE A 59 6.54 18.99 -21.96
CA ILE A 59 6.84 19.84 -23.13
C ILE A 59 7.44 21.22 -22.78
N ARG A 60 7.81 21.43 -21.51
CA ARG A 60 8.45 22.67 -21.00
C ARG A 60 7.71 23.98 -21.29
N CYS A 61 6.39 23.96 -21.44
CA CYS A 61 5.58 25.15 -21.76
C CYS A 61 5.41 26.17 -20.60
N GLY A 62 5.81 25.79 -19.38
CA GLY A 62 5.73 26.64 -18.18
C GLY A 62 4.32 26.92 -17.66
N ALA A 63 3.28 26.26 -18.18
CA ALA A 63 1.89 26.49 -17.73
C ALA A 63 1.70 26.19 -16.23
N CYS A 64 2.31 25.11 -15.74
CA CYS A 64 2.29 24.74 -14.33
C CYS A 64 2.97 25.78 -13.43
N ILE A 65 4.04 26.42 -13.90
CA ILE A 65 4.74 27.51 -13.18
C ILE A 65 3.83 28.72 -13.08
N ARG A 66 3.25 29.17 -14.21
CA ARG A 66 2.32 30.33 -14.22
C ARG A 66 1.07 30.10 -13.37
N ALA A 67 0.59 28.87 -13.29
CA ALA A 67 -0.55 28.50 -12.45
C ALA A 67 -0.20 28.35 -10.96
N CYS A 68 1.09 28.30 -10.60
CA CYS A 68 1.50 28.10 -9.22
C CYS A 68 1.38 29.40 -8.42
N GLY A 69 0.36 29.51 -7.57
CA GLY A 69 0.13 30.70 -6.72
C GLY A 69 1.13 30.90 -5.58
N ARG A 70 2.25 30.15 -5.53
CA ARG A 70 3.21 30.11 -4.42
C ARG A 70 4.68 30.13 -4.86
N ASP A 71 4.95 30.31 -6.15
CA ASP A 71 6.31 30.25 -6.72
C ASP A 71 7.08 29.00 -6.28
N ALA A 72 6.36 27.87 -6.16
CA ALA A 72 6.93 26.59 -5.75
C ALA A 72 7.46 25.78 -6.92
N LEU A 73 7.31 26.26 -8.16
CA LEU A 73 7.74 25.58 -9.38
C LEU A 73 8.65 26.52 -10.17
N SER A 74 9.75 25.99 -10.70
CA SER A 74 10.66 26.71 -11.58
C SER A 74 11.11 25.84 -12.76
N MET A 75 11.65 26.47 -13.80
CA MET A 75 12.23 25.75 -14.94
C MET A 75 13.67 25.37 -14.60
N GLY A 76 13.94 24.07 -14.52
CA GLY A 76 15.29 23.51 -14.45
C GLY A 76 15.81 23.05 -15.82
N THR A 77 16.97 22.39 -15.81
CA THR A 77 17.66 21.89 -17.01
C THR A 77 16.87 20.77 -17.69
N GLU A 78 16.46 19.77 -16.91
CA GLU A 78 15.75 18.56 -17.34
C GLU A 78 14.21 18.64 -17.19
N GLY A 79 13.68 19.80 -16.82
CA GLY A 79 12.24 19.97 -16.64
C GLY A 79 11.85 20.87 -15.47
N ILE A 80 10.70 20.62 -14.86
CA ILE A 80 10.19 21.42 -13.76
C ILE A 80 10.83 20.99 -12.45
N VAL A 81 11.34 21.96 -11.69
CA VAL A 81 11.84 21.75 -10.33
C VAL A 81 10.78 22.23 -9.34
N LYS A 82 10.50 21.42 -8.32
CA LYS A 82 9.53 21.72 -7.27
C LYS A 82 10.23 22.01 -5.94
N ASP A 83 9.94 23.18 -5.37
CA ASP A 83 10.25 23.50 -3.98
C ASP A 83 9.11 22.99 -3.07
N SER A 84 9.35 21.84 -2.43
CA SER A 84 8.40 21.21 -1.52
C SER A 84 8.12 22.05 -0.25
N GLY A 85 9.04 22.95 0.15
CA GLY A 85 8.84 23.83 1.30
C GLY A 85 7.80 24.93 1.02
N ARG A 86 7.73 25.39 -0.23
CA ARG A 86 6.76 26.41 -0.70
C ARG A 86 5.43 25.82 -1.17
N CYS A 87 5.44 24.59 -1.67
CA CYS A 87 4.22 23.96 -2.16
C CYS A 87 3.18 23.76 -1.04
N ARG A 88 1.92 24.07 -1.33
CA ARG A 88 0.78 23.83 -0.43
C ARG A 88 -0.26 22.85 -0.99
N HIS A 89 0.11 22.13 -2.04
CA HIS A 89 -0.74 21.12 -2.68
C HIS A 89 -2.11 21.66 -3.13
N GLU A 90 -2.12 22.86 -3.72
CA GLU A 90 -3.31 23.46 -4.35
C GLU A 90 -3.66 22.80 -5.69
N LEU A 91 -2.69 22.09 -6.30
CA LEU A 91 -2.86 21.24 -7.50
C LEU A 91 -3.22 21.97 -8.80
N LEU A 92 -3.24 23.30 -8.80
CA LEU A 92 -3.37 24.14 -10.00
C LEU A 92 -2.33 23.78 -11.08
N CYS A 93 -1.14 23.34 -10.68
CA CYS A 93 -0.11 22.87 -11.61
C CYS A 93 -0.52 21.63 -12.41
N ALA A 94 -1.30 20.72 -11.82
CA ALA A 94 -1.80 19.52 -12.49
C ALA A 94 -2.98 19.85 -13.40
N GLU A 95 -3.83 20.78 -12.99
CA GLU A 95 -4.97 21.24 -13.80
C GLU A 95 -4.52 22.03 -15.03
N ALA A 96 -3.46 22.82 -14.89
CA ALA A 96 -2.92 23.63 -15.97
C ALA A 96 -1.98 22.88 -16.93
N CYS A 97 -1.71 21.58 -16.74
CA CYS A 97 -0.71 20.87 -17.53
C CYS A 97 -1.30 20.23 -18.79
N PRO A 98 -1.05 20.80 -19.99
CA PRO A 98 -1.67 20.30 -21.22
C PRO A 98 -1.12 18.93 -21.64
N ALA A 99 0.14 18.63 -21.30
CA ALA A 99 0.80 17.38 -21.66
C ALA A 99 0.57 16.26 -20.64
N GLY A 100 -0.15 16.52 -19.54
CA GLY A 100 -0.35 15.55 -18.46
C GLY A 100 0.91 15.22 -17.65
N ALA A 101 2.01 15.95 -17.85
CA ALA A 101 3.25 15.78 -17.10
C ALA A 101 3.11 16.09 -15.60
N MET A 102 2.19 17.00 -15.22
CA MET A 102 1.77 17.17 -13.84
C MET A 102 0.42 16.46 -13.65
N LYS A 103 0.38 15.44 -12.81
CA LYS A 103 -0.84 14.65 -12.56
C LYS A 103 -1.24 14.75 -11.09
N ARG A 104 -2.54 14.92 -10.83
CA ARG A 104 -3.12 14.79 -9.49
C ARG A 104 -3.06 13.34 -9.04
N SER A 105 -2.52 13.09 -7.85
CA SER A 105 -2.60 11.82 -7.14
C SER A 105 -3.35 12.03 -5.83
N GLY A 106 -4.45 11.28 -5.67
CA GLY A 106 -5.39 11.45 -4.55
C GLY A 106 -6.59 12.30 -4.93
N LYS A 107 -7.78 11.75 -4.70
CA LYS A 107 -9.09 12.40 -4.88
C LYS A 107 -9.95 12.11 -3.65
N THR A 108 -10.58 13.13 -3.10
CA THR A 108 -11.59 12.96 -2.06
C THR A 108 -12.83 12.29 -2.66
N MET A 109 -13.22 11.16 -2.10
CA MET A 109 -14.39 10.39 -2.52
C MET A 109 -15.22 10.02 -1.28
N THR A 110 -16.53 9.87 -1.44
CA THR A 110 -17.36 9.29 -0.39
C THR A 110 -17.27 7.76 -0.42
N ALA A 111 -17.50 7.11 0.72
CA ALA A 111 -17.47 5.65 0.82
C ALA A 111 -18.47 5.01 -0.14
N GLU A 112 -19.66 5.62 -0.28
CA GLU A 112 -20.71 5.17 -1.19
C GLU A 112 -20.28 5.30 -2.66
N ALA A 113 -19.57 6.37 -3.02
CA ALA A 113 -19.07 6.54 -4.39
C ALA A 113 -18.04 5.46 -4.75
N VAL A 114 -17.12 5.14 -3.84
CA VAL A 114 -16.14 4.05 -4.03
C VAL A 114 -16.82 2.70 -4.11
N TYR A 115 -17.71 2.40 -3.16
CA TYR A 115 -18.49 1.17 -3.17
C TYR A 115 -19.29 1.01 -4.48
N ARG A 116 -19.99 2.05 -4.95
CA ARG A 116 -20.75 1.99 -6.21
C ARG A 116 -19.85 1.70 -7.41
N GLU A 117 -18.63 2.25 -7.45
CA GLU A 117 -17.69 1.98 -8.52
C GLU A 117 -17.18 0.53 -8.48
N ALA A 118 -16.85 0.02 -7.29
CA ALA A 118 -16.43 -1.37 -7.11
C ALA A 118 -17.56 -2.36 -7.42
N ALA A 119 -18.77 -2.10 -6.94
CA ALA A 119 -19.94 -2.97 -7.11
C ALA A 119 -20.31 -3.22 -8.58
N LYS A 120 -19.90 -2.36 -9.52
CA LYS A 120 -20.05 -2.61 -10.97
C LYS A 120 -19.40 -3.92 -11.43
N ASN A 121 -18.36 -4.39 -10.72
CA ASN A 121 -17.62 -5.60 -11.08
C ASN A 121 -18.08 -6.85 -10.31
N LYS A 122 -19.22 -6.79 -9.61
CA LYS A 122 -19.72 -7.88 -8.73
C LYS A 122 -19.83 -9.25 -9.40
N ASN A 123 -20.16 -9.28 -10.70
CA ASN A 123 -20.24 -10.54 -11.45
C ASN A 123 -18.87 -11.22 -11.60
N PHE A 124 -17.80 -10.45 -11.77
CA PHE A 124 -16.45 -11.00 -11.82
C PHE A 124 -16.05 -11.59 -10.48
N TYR A 125 -16.37 -10.89 -9.38
CA TYR A 125 -16.08 -11.37 -8.02
C TYR A 125 -16.72 -12.73 -7.75
N ARG A 126 -17.99 -12.90 -8.13
CA ARG A 126 -18.73 -14.16 -7.95
C ARG A 126 -18.10 -15.33 -8.71
N ASN A 127 -17.56 -15.09 -9.91
CA ASN A 127 -17.00 -16.14 -10.74
C ASN A 127 -15.58 -16.55 -10.32
N SER A 128 -14.87 -15.70 -9.57
CA SER A 128 -13.48 -15.90 -9.19
C SER A 128 -13.25 -16.07 -7.69
N ASN A 129 -14.30 -16.08 -6.86
CA ASN A 129 -14.20 -15.90 -5.40
C ASN A 129 -13.40 -14.63 -5.02
N GLY A 130 -13.60 -13.57 -5.81
CA GLY A 130 -12.94 -12.28 -5.65
C GLY A 130 -13.72 -11.31 -4.76
N GLY A 131 -13.44 -10.02 -4.90
CA GLY A 131 -14.12 -9.00 -4.10
C GLY A 131 -13.46 -7.63 -4.10
N VAL A 132 -13.44 -6.99 -2.95
CA VAL A 132 -12.84 -5.66 -2.77
C VAL A 132 -11.66 -5.76 -1.80
N THR A 133 -10.58 -5.06 -2.11
CA THR A 133 -9.41 -4.92 -1.21
C THR A 133 -9.22 -3.46 -0.88
N ALA A 134 -9.01 -3.12 0.39
CA ALA A 134 -8.48 -1.81 0.76
C ALA A 134 -6.95 -1.93 0.92
N SER A 135 -6.19 -1.13 0.18
CA SER A 135 -4.72 -1.14 0.13
C SER A 135 -4.16 0.28 -0.13
N GLY A 136 -2.96 0.38 -0.69
CA GLY A 136 -2.29 1.58 -1.16
C GLY A 136 -1.25 2.14 -0.22
N GLY A 137 -1.66 3.03 0.68
CA GLY A 137 -0.87 3.44 1.83
C GLY A 137 -1.13 2.49 2.99
N GLU A 138 -1.64 3.04 4.10
CA GLU A 138 -2.16 2.26 5.21
C GLU A 138 -3.67 2.52 5.35
N PRO A 139 -4.53 1.56 4.96
CA PRO A 139 -5.98 1.73 5.04
C PRO A 139 -6.49 2.13 6.43
N LEU A 140 -5.83 1.69 7.51
CA LEU A 140 -6.23 2.01 8.88
C LEU A 140 -5.98 3.47 9.27
N MET A 141 -5.22 4.25 8.49
CA MET A 141 -5.19 5.72 8.63
C MET A 141 -6.54 6.37 8.28
N GLN A 142 -7.34 5.70 7.45
CA GLN A 142 -8.68 6.12 7.03
C GLN A 142 -9.75 5.12 7.50
N TRP A 143 -9.58 4.54 8.70
CA TRP A 143 -10.39 3.40 9.18
C TRP A 143 -11.92 3.61 9.10
N LYS A 144 -12.46 4.81 9.37
CA LYS A 144 -13.91 5.06 9.25
C LYS A 144 -14.40 4.89 7.81
N PHE A 145 -13.60 5.34 6.85
CA PHE A 145 -13.87 5.23 5.43
C PHE A 145 -13.81 3.78 4.96
N VAL A 146 -12.78 3.05 5.37
CA VAL A 146 -12.61 1.61 5.05
C VAL A 146 -13.74 0.79 5.66
N LYS A 147 -14.06 0.99 6.94
CA LYS A 147 -15.16 0.34 7.65
C LYS A 147 -16.48 0.52 6.89
N GLU A 148 -16.79 1.75 6.45
CA GLU A 148 -18.04 2.02 5.74
C GLU A 148 -18.09 1.34 4.37
N ILE A 149 -17.00 1.37 3.61
CA ILE A 149 -16.92 0.64 2.33
C ILE A 149 -17.14 -0.87 2.56
N PHE A 150 -16.47 -1.46 3.54
CA PHE A 150 -16.59 -2.89 3.83
C PHE A 150 -18.00 -3.26 4.30
N ARG A 151 -18.63 -2.42 5.14
CA ARG A 151 -20.03 -2.58 5.55
C ARG A 151 -20.98 -2.59 4.35
N LEU A 152 -20.81 -1.67 3.41
CA LEU A 152 -21.60 -1.61 2.17
C LEU A 152 -21.36 -2.85 1.29
N CYS A 153 -20.10 -3.24 1.08
CA CYS A 153 -19.73 -4.44 0.33
C CYS A 153 -20.37 -5.71 0.93
N ARG A 154 -20.29 -5.89 2.26
CA ARG A 154 -20.86 -7.07 2.95
C ARG A 154 -22.38 -7.12 2.88
N THR A 155 -23.05 -5.97 3.00
CA THR A 155 -24.52 -5.89 2.81
C THR A 155 -24.93 -6.44 1.44
N ASP A 156 -24.04 -6.31 0.46
CA ASP A 156 -24.21 -6.79 -0.90
C ASP A 156 -23.65 -8.19 -1.16
N GLY A 157 -23.08 -8.87 -0.15
CA GLY A 157 -22.42 -10.16 -0.33
C GLY A 157 -21.14 -10.10 -1.16
N ILE A 158 -20.43 -8.96 -1.14
CA ILE A 158 -19.10 -8.80 -1.74
C ILE A 158 -18.05 -9.08 -0.65
N HIS A 159 -17.15 -10.02 -0.91
CA HIS A 159 -16.04 -10.35 -0.02
C HIS A 159 -15.07 -9.16 0.13
N THR A 160 -14.57 -8.96 1.34
CA THR A 160 -13.71 -7.83 1.72
C THR A 160 -12.33 -8.30 2.19
N ALA A 161 -11.26 -7.67 1.71
CA ALA A 161 -9.90 -7.92 2.16
C ALA A 161 -9.23 -6.64 2.63
N LEU A 162 -8.57 -6.69 3.79
CA LEU A 162 -7.75 -5.61 4.32
C LEU A 162 -6.27 -5.90 4.05
N ASP A 163 -5.62 -5.08 3.23
CA ASP A 163 -4.17 -5.12 3.00
C ASP A 163 -3.49 -4.03 3.83
N THR A 164 -2.75 -4.43 4.86
CA THR A 164 -2.31 -3.51 5.93
C THR A 164 -0.91 -3.82 6.42
N CYS A 165 -0.18 -2.77 6.79
CA CYS A 165 1.04 -2.89 7.58
C CYS A 165 0.78 -2.96 9.08
N GLY A 166 -0.46 -2.77 9.50
CA GLY A 166 -0.91 -2.94 10.88
C GLY A 166 -0.43 -1.87 11.86
N PHE A 167 0.26 -0.82 11.40
CA PHE A 167 0.68 0.28 12.26
C PHE A 167 -0.47 1.28 12.47
N ALA A 168 -1.39 0.93 13.39
CA ALA A 168 -2.54 1.76 13.74
C ALA A 168 -2.95 1.58 15.21
N LYS A 169 -3.87 2.41 15.69
CA LYS A 169 -4.53 2.14 16.98
C LYS A 169 -5.29 0.83 16.88
N THR A 170 -5.11 -0.06 17.85
CA THR A 170 -5.74 -1.38 17.91
C THR A 170 -7.27 -1.29 17.83
N SER A 171 -7.88 -0.26 18.44
CA SER A 171 -9.33 -0.02 18.33
C SER A 171 -9.78 0.28 16.90
N HIS A 172 -9.00 0.99 16.09
CA HIS A 172 -9.33 1.24 14.69
C HIS A 172 -9.28 -0.04 13.85
N LEU A 173 -8.29 -0.90 14.12
CA LEU A 173 -8.17 -2.20 13.48
C LEU A 173 -9.38 -3.08 13.81
N GLN A 174 -9.77 -3.18 15.09
CA GLN A 174 -10.93 -3.98 15.52
C GLN A 174 -12.24 -3.52 14.85
N GLU A 175 -12.44 -2.21 14.73
CA GLU A 175 -13.62 -1.62 14.06
C GLU A 175 -13.70 -2.01 12.57
N VAL A 176 -12.56 -2.13 11.89
CA VAL A 176 -12.50 -2.57 10.49
C VAL A 176 -12.63 -4.09 10.39
N LEU A 177 -11.96 -4.85 11.26
CA LEU A 177 -12.01 -6.32 11.29
C LEU A 177 -13.43 -6.88 11.40
N ALA A 178 -14.33 -6.19 12.10
CA ALA A 178 -15.74 -6.57 12.20
C ALA A 178 -16.46 -6.70 10.83
N TYR A 179 -15.89 -6.10 9.78
CA TYR A 179 -16.40 -6.15 8.42
C TYR A 179 -15.39 -6.70 7.42
N THR A 180 -14.36 -7.41 7.87
CA THR A 180 -13.30 -7.96 7.02
C THR A 180 -13.44 -9.48 6.89
N ASP A 181 -13.33 -10.01 5.67
CA ASP A 181 -13.35 -11.46 5.43
C ASP A 181 -11.95 -12.08 5.31
N LEU A 182 -10.95 -11.29 4.92
CA LEU A 182 -9.54 -11.69 4.82
C LEU A 182 -8.62 -10.55 5.23
N VAL A 183 -7.55 -10.84 5.97
CA VAL A 183 -6.47 -9.88 6.21
C VAL A 183 -5.20 -10.32 5.47
N MET A 184 -4.67 -9.41 4.67
CA MET A 184 -3.35 -9.47 4.06
C MET A 184 -2.43 -8.61 4.92
N TYR A 185 -1.55 -9.24 5.69
CA TYR A 185 -0.80 -8.54 6.74
C TYR A 185 0.70 -8.49 6.42
N ASP A 186 1.25 -7.30 6.26
CA ASP A 186 2.69 -7.14 6.01
C ASP A 186 3.52 -7.35 7.28
N LEU A 187 4.50 -8.26 7.21
CA LEU A 187 5.60 -8.35 8.17
C LEU A 187 6.92 -8.06 7.48
N LYS A 188 7.53 -6.92 7.83
CA LYS A 188 8.68 -6.38 7.11
C LYS A 188 10.02 -6.73 7.78
N ALA A 189 10.11 -6.71 9.09
CA ALA A 189 11.30 -7.13 9.83
C ALA A 189 10.95 -7.40 11.29
N MET A 190 11.60 -8.39 11.91
CA MET A 190 11.40 -8.74 13.31
C MET A 190 12.23 -7.89 14.27
N ASP A 191 13.43 -7.47 13.86
CA ASP A 191 14.23 -6.52 14.62
C ASP A 191 13.64 -5.10 14.51
N SER A 192 13.25 -4.53 15.65
CA SER A 192 12.58 -3.22 15.71
C SER A 192 13.49 -2.06 15.27
N SER A 193 14.79 -2.13 15.57
CA SER A 193 15.76 -1.09 15.17
C SER A 193 15.95 -1.10 13.66
N LEU A 194 16.06 -2.28 13.07
CA LEU A 194 16.12 -2.51 11.62
C LEU A 194 14.84 -2.04 10.93
N HIS A 195 13.68 -2.41 11.48
CA HIS A 195 12.38 -1.99 10.98
C HIS A 195 12.27 -0.47 10.97
N LYS A 196 12.61 0.20 12.08
CA LYS A 196 12.61 1.67 12.18
C LYS A 196 13.58 2.32 11.20
N LYS A 197 14.77 1.76 11.04
CA LYS A 197 15.77 2.28 10.11
C LYS A 197 15.27 2.32 8.67
N PHE A 198 14.56 1.29 8.21
CA PHE A 198 14.17 1.15 6.81
C PHE A 198 12.71 1.46 6.48
N THR A 199 11.87 1.62 7.51
CA THR A 199 10.44 1.96 7.34
C THR A 199 10.02 3.21 8.11
N GLY A 200 10.90 3.80 8.93
CA GLY A 200 10.65 5.02 9.70
C GLY A 200 9.96 4.82 11.06
N VAL A 201 9.41 3.63 11.34
CA VAL A 201 8.72 3.34 12.62
C VAL A 201 9.16 1.99 13.21
N PRO A 202 9.13 1.82 14.54
CA PRO A 202 9.41 0.52 15.15
C PRO A 202 8.22 -0.44 14.98
N ASN A 203 8.42 -1.74 15.18
CA ASN A 203 7.43 -2.78 14.80
C ASN A 203 6.57 -3.31 15.96
N GLU A 204 6.72 -2.85 17.21
CA GLU A 204 6.04 -3.46 18.36
C GLU A 204 4.52 -3.34 18.23
N LYS A 205 4.03 -2.17 17.79
CA LYS A 205 2.59 -1.96 17.56
C LYS A 205 2.06 -2.84 16.42
N ILE A 206 2.88 -3.11 15.41
CA ILE A 206 2.54 -4.02 14.30
C ILE A 206 2.40 -5.43 14.86
N LEU A 207 3.42 -5.93 15.56
CA LEU A 207 3.39 -7.27 16.16
C LEU A 207 2.25 -7.44 17.17
N GLU A 208 1.93 -6.42 17.96
CA GLU A 208 0.77 -6.39 18.85
C GLU A 208 -0.55 -6.51 18.08
N ASN A 209 -0.73 -5.72 17.03
CA ASN A 209 -1.93 -5.75 16.23
C ASN A 209 -2.08 -7.05 15.42
N LEU A 210 -0.99 -7.70 15.02
CA LEU A 210 -1.05 -9.01 14.38
C LEU A 210 -1.58 -10.10 15.33
N LYS A 211 -1.25 -10.03 16.63
CA LYS A 211 -1.88 -10.93 17.63
C LYS A 211 -3.39 -10.75 17.67
N VAL A 212 -3.86 -9.50 17.63
CA VAL A 212 -5.30 -9.19 17.58
C VAL A 212 -5.95 -9.72 16.30
N VAL A 213 -5.29 -9.62 15.15
CA VAL A 213 -5.77 -10.25 13.90
C VAL A 213 -5.89 -11.77 14.08
N ALA A 214 -4.85 -12.43 14.59
CA ALA A 214 -4.85 -13.88 14.79
C ALA A 214 -5.93 -14.36 15.77
N GLU A 215 -6.18 -13.59 16.84
CA GLU A 215 -7.21 -13.87 17.84
C GLU A 215 -8.63 -13.57 17.36
N SER A 216 -8.80 -12.68 16.37
CA SER A 216 -10.12 -12.30 15.83
C SER A 216 -10.87 -13.44 15.15
N GLY A 217 -10.14 -14.47 14.69
CA GLY A 217 -10.69 -15.59 13.91
C GLY A 217 -10.92 -15.27 12.42
N VAL A 218 -10.71 -14.02 11.98
CA VAL A 218 -10.71 -13.66 10.56
C VAL A 218 -9.51 -14.36 9.89
N PRO A 219 -9.69 -15.08 8.78
CA PRO A 219 -8.59 -15.63 8.01
C PRO A 219 -7.57 -14.54 7.66
N TYR A 220 -6.28 -14.87 7.78
CA TYR A 220 -5.23 -13.95 7.43
C TYR A 220 -4.04 -14.66 6.78
N LEU A 221 -3.36 -13.94 5.91
CA LEU A 221 -2.09 -14.34 5.32
C LEU A 221 -1.02 -13.33 5.71
N ILE A 222 0.23 -13.80 5.76
CA ILE A 222 1.39 -12.95 6.06
C ILE A 222 2.10 -12.63 4.76
N ARG A 223 2.43 -11.36 4.52
CA ARG A 223 3.18 -10.90 3.36
C ARG A 223 4.55 -10.42 3.81
N ILE A 224 5.60 -10.98 3.24
CA ILE A 224 6.99 -10.65 3.56
C ILE A 224 7.65 -10.14 2.28
N PRO A 225 7.77 -8.81 2.09
CA PRO A 225 8.64 -8.29 1.04
C PRO A 225 10.07 -8.72 1.31
N LEU A 226 10.73 -9.39 0.36
CA LEU A 226 12.12 -9.83 0.48
C LEU A 226 13.04 -8.82 -0.18
N ILE A 227 13.67 -7.99 0.63
CA ILE A 227 14.59 -6.94 0.18
C ILE A 227 16.02 -7.36 0.51
N PRO A 228 16.85 -7.64 -0.52
CA PRO A 228 18.24 -8.10 -0.35
C PRO A 228 19.06 -7.17 0.55
N HIS A 229 19.89 -7.74 1.43
CA HIS A 229 20.71 -7.02 2.43
C HIS A 229 19.95 -6.29 3.55
N TYR A 230 18.61 -6.23 3.51
CA TYR A 230 17.80 -5.58 4.54
C TYR A 230 17.09 -6.58 5.41
N ASN A 231 16.08 -7.27 4.89
CA ASN A 231 15.24 -8.19 5.67
C ASN A 231 15.23 -9.62 5.09
N ALA A 232 15.72 -9.81 3.87
CA ALA A 232 15.90 -11.12 3.24
C ALA A 232 17.14 -11.82 3.83
N THR A 233 17.03 -12.21 5.10
CA THR A 233 18.08 -12.94 5.82
C THR A 233 17.49 -14.13 6.55
N LEU A 234 18.26 -15.21 6.68
CA LEU A 234 17.84 -16.41 7.41
C LEU A 234 17.44 -16.08 8.85
N ALA A 235 18.16 -15.16 9.51
CA ALA A 235 17.86 -14.72 10.87
C ALA A 235 16.46 -14.07 10.96
N ASN A 236 16.13 -13.14 10.05
CA ASN A 236 14.83 -12.48 10.05
C ASN A 236 13.68 -13.45 9.72
N ILE A 237 13.87 -14.33 8.73
CA ILE A 237 12.86 -15.33 8.34
C ILE A 237 12.63 -16.35 9.45
N THR A 238 13.71 -16.82 10.11
CA THR A 238 13.60 -17.71 11.28
C THR A 238 12.85 -17.03 12.42
N ALA A 239 13.21 -15.79 12.76
CA ALA A 239 12.52 -15.02 13.81
C ALA A 239 11.04 -14.79 13.48
N THR A 240 10.71 -14.61 12.19
CA THR A 240 9.33 -14.47 11.72
C THR A 240 8.56 -15.78 11.97
N GLY A 241 9.11 -16.92 11.56
CA GLY A 241 8.50 -18.23 11.79
C GLY A 241 8.30 -18.53 13.27
N GLU A 242 9.29 -18.23 14.13
CA GLU A 242 9.17 -18.47 15.58
C GLU A 242 8.11 -17.56 16.23
N PHE A 243 8.00 -16.31 15.79
CA PHE A 243 6.92 -15.42 16.23
C PHE A 243 5.55 -15.97 15.82
N LEU A 244 5.39 -16.40 14.56
CA LEU A 244 4.12 -16.91 14.03
C LEU A 244 3.69 -18.24 14.67
N ARG A 245 4.63 -19.04 15.19
CA ARG A 245 4.31 -20.28 15.92
C ARG A 245 3.51 -20.03 17.20
N GLY A 246 3.66 -18.85 17.80
CA GLY A 246 2.90 -18.43 18.98
C GLY A 246 1.48 -17.97 18.67
N LEU A 247 1.07 -17.92 17.41
CA LEU A 247 -0.23 -17.40 16.96
C LEU A 247 -1.10 -18.51 16.38
N ARG A 248 -2.41 -18.24 16.24
CA ARG A 248 -3.29 -19.05 15.39
C ARG A 248 -2.72 -19.06 13.98
N LYS A 249 -2.52 -20.22 13.35
CA LYS A 249 -1.81 -20.29 12.07
C LYS A 249 -2.44 -19.40 10.98
N PRO A 250 -1.62 -18.65 10.21
CA PRO A 250 -2.09 -17.98 9.00
C PRO A 250 -2.50 -19.02 7.93
N VAL A 251 -3.27 -18.60 6.94
CA VAL A 251 -3.63 -19.40 5.77
C VAL A 251 -2.36 -19.84 5.02
N HIS A 252 -1.47 -18.89 4.75
CA HIS A 252 -0.14 -19.09 4.19
C HIS A 252 0.73 -17.84 4.41
N ILE A 253 2.01 -17.95 4.07
CA ILE A 253 2.97 -16.85 4.00
C ILE A 253 3.30 -16.59 2.53
N GLU A 254 3.16 -15.34 2.09
CA GLU A 254 3.60 -14.85 0.78
C GLU A 254 4.98 -14.23 0.91
N LEU A 255 5.96 -14.83 0.24
CA LEU A 255 7.27 -14.22 0.03
C LEU A 255 7.20 -13.38 -1.24
N LEU A 256 7.45 -12.07 -1.12
CA LEU A 256 7.33 -11.12 -2.22
C LEU A 256 8.72 -10.61 -2.62
N PRO A 257 9.39 -11.21 -3.62
CA PRO A 257 10.70 -10.77 -4.07
C PRO A 257 10.68 -9.31 -4.50
N TYR A 258 11.73 -8.57 -4.12
CA TYR A 258 11.91 -7.20 -4.58
C TYR A 258 11.99 -7.13 -6.10
N HIS A 259 11.39 -6.08 -6.67
CA HIS A 259 11.55 -5.70 -8.07
C HIS A 259 11.67 -4.19 -8.22
N ASN A 260 12.42 -3.72 -9.22
CA ASN A 260 12.68 -2.28 -9.42
C ASN A 260 11.56 -1.51 -10.17
N MET A 261 10.33 -2.02 -10.16
CA MET A 261 9.20 -1.40 -10.90
C MET A 261 8.75 -0.06 -10.29
N ALA A 262 9.11 0.23 -9.04
CA ALA A 262 8.72 1.46 -8.36
C ALA A 262 9.56 2.68 -8.78
N LYS A 263 10.71 2.49 -9.45
CA LYS A 263 11.67 3.55 -9.79
C LYS A 263 11.03 4.77 -10.42
N ALA A 264 10.19 4.57 -11.44
CA ALA A 264 9.55 5.67 -12.16
C ALA A 264 8.71 6.56 -11.22
N LYS A 265 8.05 5.96 -10.21
CA LYS A 265 7.23 6.70 -9.24
C LYS A 265 8.09 7.54 -8.28
N TYR A 266 9.26 7.03 -7.90
CA TYR A 266 10.23 7.80 -7.11
C TYR A 266 10.81 8.97 -7.89
N ASP A 267 11.17 8.75 -9.16
CA ASP A 267 11.63 9.81 -10.06
C ASP A 267 10.56 10.92 -10.16
N TRP A 268 9.27 10.57 -10.13
CA TRP A 268 8.16 11.54 -10.20
C TRP A 268 7.90 12.36 -8.93
N ILE A 269 8.41 11.91 -7.77
CA ILE A 269 8.07 12.47 -6.46
C ILE A 269 9.31 13.06 -5.77
N LYS A 270 10.37 12.26 -5.70
CA LYS A 270 11.60 12.55 -4.96
C LYS A 270 12.77 12.88 -5.90
N GLY A 271 12.70 12.44 -7.16
CA GLY A 271 13.77 12.62 -8.14
C GLY A 271 14.97 11.68 -7.93
N PHE A 272 14.91 10.79 -6.93
CA PHE A 272 15.90 9.75 -6.68
C PHE A 272 15.23 8.55 -5.97
N TYR A 273 15.84 7.37 -6.12
CA TYR A 273 15.42 6.13 -5.49
C TYR A 273 16.63 5.38 -4.93
N ASP A 274 16.64 5.14 -3.62
CA ASP A 274 17.81 4.61 -2.90
C ASP A 274 18.19 3.17 -3.30
N LEU A 275 17.27 2.43 -3.93
CA LEU A 275 17.44 1.02 -4.30
C LEU A 275 17.64 0.82 -5.81
N ASN A 276 18.07 1.86 -6.53
CA ASN A 276 18.21 1.83 -7.99
C ASN A 276 19.11 0.69 -8.50
N ASP A 277 20.22 0.43 -7.79
CA ASP A 277 21.23 -0.56 -8.17
C ASP A 277 21.18 -1.82 -7.29
N LEU A 278 20.07 -2.02 -6.56
CA LEU A 278 19.90 -3.21 -5.73
C LEU A 278 19.64 -4.43 -6.61
N GLU A 279 20.54 -5.41 -6.56
CA GLU A 279 20.37 -6.69 -7.25
C GLU A 279 19.22 -7.50 -6.62
N CYS A 280 18.37 -8.09 -7.46
CA CYS A 280 17.30 -8.97 -7.00
C CYS A 280 17.86 -10.28 -6.46
N LEU A 281 17.15 -10.90 -5.51
CA LEU A 281 17.45 -12.26 -5.07
C LEU A 281 17.28 -13.25 -6.22
N THR A 282 18.10 -14.29 -6.21
CA THR A 282 17.95 -15.46 -7.07
C THR A 282 16.78 -16.35 -6.62
N ASP A 283 16.24 -17.14 -7.55
CA ASP A 283 15.18 -18.11 -7.24
C ASP A 283 15.61 -19.13 -6.16
N GLU A 284 16.90 -19.47 -6.11
CA GLU A 284 17.48 -20.37 -5.11
C GLU A 284 17.44 -19.74 -3.70
N GLU A 285 17.83 -18.47 -3.57
CA GLU A 285 17.77 -17.74 -2.30
C GLU A 285 16.32 -17.60 -1.80
N ILE A 286 15.38 -17.29 -2.69
CA ILE A 286 13.96 -17.17 -2.34
C ILE A 286 13.41 -18.54 -1.89
N SER A 287 13.73 -19.60 -2.62
CA SER A 287 13.31 -20.98 -2.31
C SER A 287 13.87 -21.47 -0.97
N GLN A 288 15.08 -21.04 -0.60
CA GLN A 288 15.67 -21.34 0.69
C GLN A 288 14.83 -20.76 1.84
N PHE A 289 14.35 -19.52 1.72
CA PHE A 289 13.47 -18.91 2.72
C PHE A 289 12.12 -19.61 2.79
N GLY A 290 11.54 -20.00 1.64
CA GLY A 290 10.29 -20.75 1.59
C GLY A 290 10.40 -22.10 2.29
N THR A 291 11.42 -22.89 1.91
CA THR A 291 11.69 -24.21 2.52
C THR A 291 11.88 -24.11 4.04
N LEU A 292 12.56 -23.08 4.53
CA LEU A 292 12.73 -22.84 5.95
C LEU A 292 11.38 -22.67 6.67
N LEU A 293 10.48 -21.83 6.14
CA LEU A 293 9.16 -21.60 6.74
C LEU A 293 8.24 -22.82 6.62
N GLU A 294 8.33 -23.58 5.53
CA GLU A 294 7.62 -24.85 5.35
C GLU A 294 8.04 -25.88 6.41
N HIS A 295 9.34 -26.04 6.65
CA HIS A 295 9.84 -26.88 7.74
C HIS A 295 9.38 -26.42 9.13
N MET A 296 9.10 -25.13 9.29
CA MET A 296 8.52 -24.59 10.52
C MET A 296 7.00 -24.81 10.63
N GLY A 297 6.36 -25.31 9.58
CA GLY A 297 4.97 -25.75 9.54
C GLY A 297 3.99 -24.72 8.97
N PHE A 298 4.48 -23.81 8.11
CA PHE A 298 3.68 -22.80 7.42
C PHE A 298 3.60 -23.09 5.92
N PRO A 299 2.41 -23.07 5.30
CA PRO A 299 2.30 -23.06 3.84
C PRO A 299 2.94 -21.77 3.29
N VAL A 300 3.72 -21.88 2.23
CA VAL A 300 4.40 -20.74 1.59
C VAL A 300 3.99 -20.61 0.13
N GLN A 301 3.80 -19.36 -0.31
CA GLN A 301 3.65 -18.99 -1.70
C GLN A 301 4.75 -17.98 -2.06
N ILE A 302 5.40 -18.18 -3.20
CA ILE A 302 6.34 -17.20 -3.76
C ILE A 302 5.59 -16.35 -4.78
N GLY A 303 5.61 -15.04 -4.58
CA GLY A 303 4.81 -14.08 -5.34
C GLY A 303 3.40 -13.88 -4.75
N GLY A 304 2.82 -12.73 -5.09
CA GLY A 304 1.43 -12.36 -4.79
C GLY A 304 0.51 -12.60 -5.97
#